data_AF-A0A1D2UF07-F1
#
_entry.id   AF-A0A1D2UF07-F1
#
_cell.length_a   1.000
_cell.length_b   1.000
_cell.length_c   1.000
_cell.angle_alpha   90.00
_cell.angle_beta   90.00
_cell.angle_gamma   90.00
#
_symmetry.space_group_name_H-M   'P 1'
#
loop_
_entity.id
_entity.type
_entity.pdbx_description
1 polymer ?
#
loop_
_entity_poly.entity_id
_entity_poly.type
_entity_poly.pdbx_seq_one_letter_code
_entity_poly.pdbx_strand_id
1 'polypeptide(L)'
;MNRLSHPLLTASVLALTVCAVAQEKKIDRSALPPAVERTVQAHSQGATVKSFSTDREHGKKVYEAEMVVDGHSRDIEIAADGTLNEIEEEVAFNSLPAGVQASLLIRAGSAKITKVESLTKQGKLVAYEATTLKGTRHGEIQVGPDGGKLAHEE
;
A
#
# COMPACT_ATOMS: atom_id res chain seq x y z
N MET A 1 -23.72 60.64 2.69
CA MET A 1 -25.03 60.00 2.85
C MET A 1 -25.20 58.95 1.75
N ASN A 2 -25.22 57.69 2.20
CA ASN A 2 -25.49 56.39 1.57
C ASN A 2 -25.46 56.25 0.03
N ARG A 3 -24.57 55.37 -0.46
CA ARG A 3 -24.86 54.52 -1.63
C ARG A 3 -24.78 53.06 -1.23
N LEU A 4 -25.90 52.38 -1.48
CA LEU A 4 -26.21 50.99 -1.17
C LEU A 4 -25.28 50.00 -1.90
N SER A 5 -24.84 49.00 -1.16
CA SER A 5 -24.21 47.77 -1.63
C SER A 5 -25.25 46.84 -2.27
N HIS A 6 -24.94 46.27 -3.44
CA HIS A 6 -25.57 45.03 -3.92
C HIS A 6 -24.47 43.99 -4.15
N PRO A 7 -24.45 42.84 -3.46
CA PRO A 7 -23.57 41.75 -3.84
C PRO A 7 -24.20 40.97 -5.01
N LEU A 8 -23.41 40.82 -6.07
CA LEU A 8 -23.72 39.93 -7.19
C LEU A 8 -23.52 38.48 -6.70
N LEU A 9 -24.60 37.69 -6.60
CA LEU A 9 -24.50 36.25 -6.35
C LEU A 9 -23.95 35.56 -7.61
N THR A 10 -22.68 35.15 -7.57
CA THR A 10 -22.14 34.16 -8.51
C THR A 10 -22.36 32.77 -7.92
N ALA A 11 -23.37 32.06 -8.42
CA ALA A 11 -23.56 30.64 -8.16
C ALA A 11 -22.44 29.84 -8.88
N SER A 12 -21.46 29.36 -8.11
CA SER A 12 -20.45 28.43 -8.62
C SER A 12 -21.03 27.02 -8.57
N VAL A 13 -21.28 26.44 -9.74
CA VAL A 13 -21.67 25.04 -9.89
C VAL A 13 -20.47 24.17 -9.51
N LEU A 14 -20.57 23.50 -8.36
CA LEU A 14 -19.61 22.48 -7.93
C LEU A 14 -19.80 21.24 -8.81
N ALA A 15 -18.95 21.09 -9.82
CA ALA A 15 -18.84 19.85 -10.57
C ALA A 15 -18.29 18.77 -9.63
N LEU A 16 -19.15 17.85 -9.18
CA LEU A 16 -18.71 16.62 -8.51
C LEU A 16 -18.02 15.73 -9.54
N THR A 17 -16.70 15.83 -9.64
CA THR A 17 -15.87 14.77 -10.19
C THR A 17 -16.00 13.56 -9.28
N VAL A 18 -16.77 12.56 -9.72
CA VAL A 18 -16.82 11.25 -9.09
C VAL A 18 -15.45 10.60 -9.31
N CYS A 19 -14.58 10.68 -8.32
CA CYS A 19 -13.43 9.79 -8.25
C CYS A 19 -13.99 8.40 -8.01
N ALA A 20 -13.96 7.53 -9.03
CA ALA A 20 -14.19 6.12 -8.83
C ALA A 20 -13.04 5.63 -7.95
N VAL A 21 -13.32 5.48 -6.65
CA VAL A 21 -12.44 4.76 -5.72
C VAL A 21 -12.42 3.33 -6.24
N ALA A 22 -11.28 2.91 -6.78
CA ALA A 22 -11.03 1.51 -7.09
C ALA A 22 -11.13 0.78 -5.75
N GLN A 23 -12.08 -0.15 -5.65
CA GLN A 23 -12.31 -0.91 -4.44
C GLN A 23 -11.88 -2.34 -4.73
N GLU A 24 -10.83 -2.75 -4.03
CA GLU A 24 -10.34 -4.11 -3.98
C GLU A 24 -11.50 -5.11 -3.82
N LYS A 25 -11.56 -6.09 -4.73
CA LYS A 25 -12.63 -7.09 -4.78
C LYS A 25 -12.07 -8.47 -4.45
N LYS A 26 -12.56 -9.07 -3.36
CA LYS A 26 -12.30 -10.48 -3.03
C LYS A 26 -12.78 -11.43 -4.12
N ILE A 27 -11.98 -12.45 -4.41
CA ILE A 27 -12.26 -13.49 -5.40
C ILE A 27 -11.88 -14.87 -4.86
N ASP A 28 -12.49 -15.91 -5.43
CA ASP A 28 -12.04 -17.29 -5.19
C ASP A 28 -10.76 -17.56 -5.98
N ARG A 29 -9.91 -18.46 -5.47
CA ARG A 29 -8.69 -18.91 -6.17
C ARG A 29 -8.96 -19.40 -7.59
N SER A 30 -10.11 -20.05 -7.81
CA SER A 30 -10.52 -20.56 -9.13
C SER A 30 -10.77 -19.45 -10.17
N ALA A 31 -10.90 -18.19 -9.74
CA ALA A 31 -11.04 -17.03 -10.60
C ALA A 31 -9.69 -16.44 -11.05
N LEU A 32 -8.56 -16.93 -10.52
CA LEU A 32 -7.24 -16.47 -10.93
C LEU A 32 -6.93 -16.93 -12.37
N PRO A 33 -6.40 -16.03 -13.22
CA PRO A 33 -5.84 -16.45 -14.49
C PRO A 33 -4.74 -17.49 -14.30
N PRO A 34 -4.56 -18.44 -15.24
CA PRO A 34 -3.53 -19.47 -15.12
C PRO A 34 -2.10 -18.93 -14.92
N ALA A 35 -1.80 -17.74 -15.45
CA ALA A 35 -0.50 -17.11 -15.23
C ALA A 35 -0.32 -16.60 -13.81
N VAL A 36 -1.35 -15.95 -13.26
CA VAL A 36 -1.37 -15.46 -11.87
C VAL A 36 -1.28 -16.62 -10.89
N GLU A 37 -2.06 -17.69 -11.10
CA GLU A 37 -2.03 -18.88 -10.25
C GLU A 37 -0.65 -19.54 -10.21
N ARG A 38 0.09 -19.56 -11.34
CA ARG A 38 1.47 -20.07 -11.35
C ARG A 38 2.41 -19.22 -10.48
N THR A 39 2.27 -17.89 -10.54
CA THR A 39 3.06 -16.97 -9.72
C THR A 39 2.72 -17.14 -8.23
N VAL A 40 1.43 -17.24 -7.89
CA VAL A 40 0.98 -17.57 -6.52
C VAL A 40 1.65 -18.85 -6.03
N GLN A 41 1.58 -19.94 -6.79
CA GLN A 41 2.19 -21.22 -6.41
C GLN A 41 3.71 -21.12 -6.21
N ALA A 42 4.40 -20.33 -7.03
CA ALA A 42 5.84 -20.14 -6.91
C ALA A 42 6.22 -19.37 -5.63
N HIS A 43 5.41 -18.39 -5.23
CA HIS A 43 5.70 -17.49 -4.11
C HIS A 43 5.03 -17.90 -2.79
N SER A 44 4.10 -18.85 -2.79
CA SER A 44 3.40 -19.32 -1.59
C SER A 44 4.04 -20.56 -0.93
N GLN A 45 5.25 -20.97 -1.34
CA GLN A 45 5.91 -22.14 -0.75
C GLN A 45 6.26 -21.87 0.72
N GLY A 46 5.79 -22.73 1.63
CA GLY A 46 5.93 -22.53 3.07
C GLY A 46 4.97 -21.50 3.67
N ALA A 47 4.15 -20.85 2.85
CA ALA A 47 3.17 -19.86 3.29
C ALA A 47 1.78 -20.48 3.53
N THR A 48 1.01 -19.86 4.41
CA THR A 48 -0.45 -20.08 4.49
C THR A 48 -1.17 -18.98 3.75
N VAL A 49 -1.67 -19.27 2.54
CA VAL A 49 -2.50 -18.33 1.78
C VAL A 49 -3.84 -18.10 2.50
N LYS A 50 -4.23 -16.83 2.65
CA LYS A 50 -5.41 -16.38 3.40
C LYS A 50 -6.54 -15.97 2.47
N SER A 51 -6.25 -15.13 1.50
CA SER A 51 -7.27 -14.56 0.62
C SER A 51 -6.70 -14.24 -0.75
N PHE A 52 -7.60 -14.01 -1.70
CA PHE A 52 -7.27 -13.49 -3.02
C PHE A 52 -8.20 -12.33 -3.33
N SER A 53 -7.66 -11.33 -4.02
CA SER A 53 -8.44 -10.19 -4.47
C SER A 53 -7.97 -9.71 -5.84
N THR A 54 -8.70 -8.75 -6.39
CA THR A 54 -8.34 -8.07 -7.63
C THR A 54 -8.74 -6.60 -7.54
N ASP A 55 -7.90 -5.74 -8.10
CA ASP A 55 -8.19 -4.31 -8.18
C ASP A 55 -7.73 -3.73 -9.53
N ARG A 56 -7.84 -2.41 -9.67
CA ARG A 56 -7.29 -1.62 -10.76
C ARG A 56 -6.28 -0.60 -10.26
N GLU A 57 -5.01 -0.94 -10.40
CA GLU A 57 -3.92 -0.01 -10.20
C GLU A 57 -3.56 0.68 -11.53
N HIS A 58 -3.52 2.01 -11.56
CA HIS A 58 -3.25 2.81 -12.76
C HIS A 58 -4.07 2.40 -14.01
N GLY A 59 -5.33 1.97 -13.80
CA GLY A 59 -6.24 1.51 -14.85
C GLY A 59 -5.99 0.08 -15.36
N LYS A 60 -4.96 -0.60 -14.87
CA LYS A 60 -4.63 -1.99 -15.19
C LYS A 60 -5.17 -2.93 -14.12
N LYS A 61 -5.65 -4.11 -14.53
CA LYS A 61 -6.12 -5.12 -13.57
C LYS A 61 -4.91 -5.78 -12.90
N VAL A 62 -4.95 -5.82 -11.58
CA VAL A 62 -3.99 -6.52 -10.72
C VAL A 62 -4.72 -7.56 -9.87
N TYR A 63 -3.97 -8.53 -9.37
CA TYR A 63 -4.43 -9.59 -8.49
C TYR A 63 -3.54 -9.62 -7.28
N GLU A 64 -4.12 -9.83 -6.11
CA GLU A 64 -3.36 -9.96 -4.88
C GLU A 64 -3.57 -11.34 -4.27
N ALA A 65 -2.52 -11.87 -3.64
CA ALA A 65 -2.61 -13.02 -2.76
C ALA A 65 -2.03 -12.66 -1.39
N GLU A 66 -2.91 -12.56 -0.39
CA GLU A 66 -2.56 -12.34 1.00
C GLU A 66 -2.14 -13.67 1.63
N MET A 67 -0.99 -13.72 2.30
CA MET A 67 -0.49 -14.91 2.96
C MET A 67 0.23 -14.63 4.27
N VAL A 68 0.48 -15.69 5.03
CA VAL A 68 1.32 -15.65 6.23
C VAL A 68 2.52 -16.55 6.04
N VAL A 69 3.71 -16.00 6.26
CA VAL A 69 5.00 -16.70 6.22
C VAL A 69 5.69 -16.49 7.56
N ASP A 70 6.07 -17.58 8.23
CA ASP A 70 6.75 -17.54 9.54
C ASP A 70 6.05 -16.67 10.61
N GLY A 71 4.72 -16.54 10.51
CA GLY A 71 3.91 -15.75 11.44
C GLY A 71 3.74 -14.26 11.06
N HIS A 72 4.36 -13.82 9.98
CA HIS A 72 4.29 -12.46 9.44
C HIS A 72 3.39 -12.40 8.20
N SER A 73 2.70 -11.27 7.99
CA SER A 73 1.95 -11.07 6.73
C SER A 73 2.92 -10.93 5.57
N ARG A 74 2.51 -11.47 4.42
CA ARG A 74 3.17 -11.24 3.14
C ARG A 74 2.09 -11.16 2.09
N ASP A 75 2.10 -10.11 1.31
CA ASP A 75 1.14 -9.90 0.24
C ASP A 75 1.92 -9.78 -1.08
N ILE A 76 1.40 -10.40 -2.13
CA ILE A 76 2.02 -10.32 -3.46
C ILE A 76 1.03 -9.75 -4.46
N GLU A 77 1.45 -8.70 -5.16
CA GLU A 77 0.67 -8.10 -6.25
C GLU A 77 1.16 -8.62 -7.60
N ILE A 78 0.23 -9.08 -8.42
CA ILE A 78 0.49 -9.80 -9.66
C ILE A 78 -0.34 -9.19 -10.79
N ALA A 79 0.33 -8.80 -11.88
CA ALA A 79 -0.34 -8.38 -13.10
C ALA A 79 -1.09 -9.54 -13.77
N ALA A 80 -2.09 -9.24 -14.60
CA ALA A 80 -2.91 -10.25 -15.26
C ALA A 80 -2.14 -11.28 -16.13
N ASP A 81 -0.93 -10.93 -16.58
CA ASP A 81 -0.03 -11.82 -17.33
C ASP A 81 0.86 -12.71 -16.45
N GLY A 82 0.73 -12.61 -15.13
CA GLY A 82 1.52 -13.35 -14.15
C GLY A 82 2.79 -12.64 -13.68
N THR A 83 3.09 -11.44 -14.19
CA THR A 83 4.23 -10.64 -13.70
C THR A 83 4.01 -10.28 -12.23
N LEU A 84 4.99 -10.60 -11.38
CA LEU A 84 5.02 -10.13 -9.99
C LEU A 84 5.43 -8.65 -9.97
N ASN A 85 4.52 -7.78 -9.55
CA ASN A 85 4.74 -6.33 -9.46
C ASN A 85 5.44 -5.99 -8.13
N GLU A 86 4.87 -6.46 -7.03
CA GLU A 86 5.24 -6.08 -5.67
C GLU A 86 5.13 -7.25 -4.69
N ILE A 87 6.02 -7.25 -3.70
CA ILE A 87 5.89 -8.01 -2.46
C ILE A 87 5.91 -7.02 -1.31
N GLU A 88 4.90 -7.06 -0.48
CA GLU A 88 4.88 -6.44 0.84
C GLU A 88 5.05 -7.54 1.88
N GLU A 89 5.97 -7.37 2.82
CA GLU A 89 6.24 -8.37 3.84
C GLU A 89 6.48 -7.72 5.19
N GLU A 90 5.72 -8.14 6.20
CA GLU A 90 5.89 -7.66 7.55
C GLU A 90 7.24 -8.08 8.10
N VAL A 91 7.96 -7.09 8.64
CA VAL A 91 9.28 -7.25 9.21
C VAL A 91 9.28 -6.70 10.63
N ALA A 92 9.99 -7.38 11.53
CA ALA A 92 10.14 -6.92 12.89
C ALA A 92 10.92 -5.58 12.91
N PHE A 93 10.37 -4.54 13.54
CA PHE A 93 11.03 -3.23 13.61
C PHE A 93 12.49 -3.31 14.11
N ASN A 94 12.76 -4.22 15.06
CA ASN A 94 14.09 -4.40 15.64
C ASN A 94 15.08 -5.16 14.74
N SER A 95 14.64 -5.78 13.64
CA SER A 95 15.53 -6.43 12.65
C SER A 95 16.01 -5.45 11.58
N LEU A 96 15.42 -4.25 11.50
CA LEU A 96 15.74 -3.26 10.49
C LEU A 96 17.15 -2.65 10.69
N PRO A 97 17.80 -2.15 9.63
CA PRO A 97 19.00 -1.33 9.76
C PRO A 97 18.79 -0.13 10.69
N ALA A 98 19.81 0.24 11.47
CA ALA A 98 19.69 1.33 12.45
C ALA A 98 19.26 2.67 11.82
N GLY A 99 19.72 2.97 10.61
CA GLY A 99 19.31 4.17 9.85
C GLY A 99 17.83 4.18 9.46
N VAL A 100 17.28 3.01 9.13
CA VAL A 100 15.85 2.82 8.83
C VAL A 100 15.03 3.01 10.11
N GLN A 101 15.42 2.35 11.21
CA GLN A 101 14.74 2.50 12.51
C GLN A 101 14.67 3.96 12.95
N ALA A 102 15.82 4.66 12.94
CA ALA A 102 15.90 6.06 13.34
C ALA A 102 14.99 6.95 12.47
N SER A 103 15.02 6.75 11.16
CA SER A 103 14.25 7.58 10.21
C SER A 103 12.75 7.34 10.31
N LEU A 104 12.31 6.10 10.52
CA LEU A 104 10.91 5.77 10.79
C LEU A 104 10.43 6.40 12.10
N LEU A 105 11.22 6.34 13.18
CA LEU A 105 10.88 6.98 14.46
C LEU A 105 10.77 8.51 14.32
N ILE A 106 11.72 9.13 13.62
CA ILE A 106 11.69 10.58 13.35
C ILE A 106 10.43 10.96 12.58
N ARG A 107 10.08 10.21 11.52
CA ARG A 107 8.88 10.45 10.71
C ARG A 107 7.58 10.19 11.46
N ALA A 108 7.52 9.14 12.29
CA ALA A 108 6.36 8.83 13.11
C ALA A 108 6.10 9.92 14.18
N GLY A 109 7.16 10.59 14.65
CA GLY A 109 7.07 11.64 15.66
C GLY A 109 6.45 11.09 16.95
N SER A 110 5.26 11.57 17.31
CA SER A 110 4.54 11.10 18.50
C SER A 110 3.62 9.91 18.24
N ALA A 111 3.50 9.43 17.00
CA ALA A 111 2.65 8.30 16.66
C ALA A 111 3.36 6.97 16.99
N LYS A 112 2.58 5.96 17.39
CA LYS A 112 3.10 4.60 17.61
C LYS A 112 3.24 3.89 16.28
N ILE A 113 4.41 3.32 15.98
CA ILE A 113 4.57 2.36 14.88
C ILE A 113 3.95 1.02 15.32
N THR A 114 3.02 0.50 14.53
CA THR A 114 2.28 -0.74 14.85
C THR A 114 2.65 -1.91 13.96
N LYS A 115 3.10 -1.64 12.73
CA LYS A 115 3.54 -2.61 11.72
C LYS A 115 4.65 -1.96 10.90
N VAL A 116 5.59 -2.74 10.41
CA VAL A 116 6.52 -2.32 9.36
C VAL A 116 6.57 -3.38 8.29
N GLU A 117 6.55 -2.95 7.04
CA GLU A 117 6.65 -3.80 5.87
C GLU A 117 7.85 -3.41 5.03
N SER A 118 8.49 -4.40 4.42
CA SER A 118 9.44 -4.19 3.32
C SER A 118 8.69 -4.25 2.00
N LEU A 119 8.96 -3.29 1.11
CA LEU A 119 8.35 -3.21 -0.22
C LEU A 119 9.39 -3.60 -1.25
N THR A 120 9.12 -4.66 -2.00
CA THR A 120 10.02 -5.18 -3.04
C THR A 120 9.36 -5.12 -4.40
N LYS A 121 9.88 -4.27 -5.29
CA LYS A 121 9.45 -4.16 -6.69
C LYS A 121 10.53 -4.69 -7.62
N GLN A 122 10.14 -5.52 -8.59
CA GLN A 122 11.07 -6.13 -9.56
C GLN A 122 12.30 -6.80 -8.90
N GLY A 123 12.08 -7.46 -7.75
CA GLY A 123 13.14 -8.15 -7.00
C GLY A 123 14.13 -7.23 -6.26
N LYS A 124 13.83 -5.94 -6.11
CA LYS A 124 14.64 -4.98 -5.35
C LYS A 124 13.82 -4.39 -4.22
N LEU A 125 14.39 -4.37 -3.02
CA LEU A 125 13.86 -3.59 -1.90
C LEU A 125 13.87 -2.11 -2.28
N VAL A 126 12.69 -1.48 -2.34
CA VAL A 126 12.53 -0.07 -2.74
C VAL A 126 12.20 0.82 -1.55
N ALA A 127 11.50 0.29 -0.54
CA ALA A 127 11.14 1.04 0.66
C ALA A 127 10.90 0.13 1.87
N TYR A 128 10.87 0.78 3.04
CA TYR A 128 10.14 0.28 4.21
C TYR A 128 8.97 1.20 4.48
N GLU A 129 7.79 0.63 4.67
CA GLU A 129 6.59 1.34 5.11
C GLU A 129 6.25 0.99 6.55
N ALA A 130 5.82 1.97 7.32
CA ALA A 130 5.32 1.74 8.67
C ALA A 130 3.89 2.27 8.82
N THR A 131 2.99 1.41 9.29
CA THR A 131 1.70 1.84 9.82
C THR A 131 1.93 2.53 11.16
N THR A 132 1.38 3.73 11.29
CA THR A 132 1.43 4.56 12.48
C THR A 132 0.05 4.77 13.07
N LEU A 133 -0.03 4.88 14.40
CA LEU A 133 -1.25 5.11 15.15
C LEU A 133 -1.08 6.34 16.06
N LYS A 134 -1.88 7.38 15.81
CA LYS A 134 -1.96 8.59 16.65
C LYS A 134 -3.35 8.70 17.25
N GLY A 135 -3.50 8.27 18.50
CA GLY A 135 -4.81 8.06 19.10
C GLY A 135 -5.51 6.87 18.44
N THR A 136 -6.60 7.13 17.71
CA THR A 136 -7.32 6.13 16.90
C THR A 136 -7.08 6.30 15.39
N ARG A 137 -6.29 7.30 14.98
CA ARG A 137 -6.03 7.59 13.56
C ARG A 137 -4.83 6.77 13.09
N HIS A 138 -5.07 5.95 12.07
CA HIS A 138 -4.02 5.29 11.29
C HIS A 138 -3.42 6.24 10.25
N GLY A 139 -2.18 5.99 9.88
CA GLY A 139 -1.53 6.59 8.72
C GLY A 139 -0.26 5.82 8.38
N GLU A 140 0.29 6.03 7.19
CA GLU A 140 1.51 5.37 6.73
C GLU A 140 2.65 6.36 6.58
N ILE A 141 3.88 5.86 6.75
CA ILE A 141 5.11 6.59 6.46
C ILE A 141 6.08 5.64 5.77
N GLN A 142 6.79 6.14 4.76
CA GLN A 142 7.83 5.36 4.08
C GLN A 142 9.23 5.98 4.21
N VAL A 143 10.24 5.12 4.19
CA VAL A 143 11.66 5.47 4.05
C VAL A 143 12.33 4.57 3.02
N GLY A 144 13.42 5.03 2.42
CA GLY A 144 14.21 4.22 1.49
C GLY A 144 14.92 3.05 2.18
N PRO A 145 15.55 2.15 1.42
CA PRO A 145 16.19 0.94 1.95
C PRO A 145 17.33 1.22 2.94
N ASP A 146 17.92 2.41 2.87
CA ASP A 146 18.97 2.92 3.77
C ASP A 146 18.43 3.85 4.88
N GLY A 147 17.11 4.06 4.94
CA GLY A 147 16.44 5.03 5.81
C GLY A 147 16.32 6.43 5.20
N GLY A 148 16.83 6.64 3.99
CA GLY A 148 16.78 7.92 3.29
C GLY A 148 15.37 8.39 2.93
N LYS A 149 15.27 9.63 2.48
CA LYS A 149 14.02 10.19 1.95
C LYS A 149 13.78 9.64 0.54
N LEU A 150 12.60 9.10 0.28
CA LEU A 150 12.15 8.73 -1.06
C LEU A 150 11.75 9.97 -1.89
N ALA A 151 11.86 9.85 -3.22
CA ALA A 151 11.43 10.88 -4.16
C ALA A 151 9.90 10.96 -4.28
N HIS A 152 9.24 9.81 -4.14
CA HIS A 152 7.80 9.60 -4.08
C HIS A 152 7.52 8.46 -3.10
N GLU A 153 6.28 8.28 -2.68
CA GLU A 153 5.87 7.02 -2.05
C GLU A 153 5.93 5.93 -3.11
N GLU A 154 6.46 4.78 -2.73
CA GLU A 154 6.50 3.58 -3.57
C GLU A 154 5.12 2.94 -3.62
#